data_AF-A0A3M2IY08-F1
#
_entry.id   AF-A0A3M2IY08-F1
#
_cell.length_a   1.000
_cell.length_b   1.000
_cell.length_c   1.000
_cell.angle_alpha   90.00
_cell.angle_beta   90.00
_cell.angle_gamma   90.00
#
_symmetry.space_group_name_H-M   'P 1'
#
loop_
_entity.id
_entity.type
_entity.pdbx_description
1 polymer ?
#
loop_
_entity_poly.entity_id
_entity_poly.type
_entity_poly.pdbx_seq_one_letter_code
_entity_poly.pdbx_strand_id
1 'polypeptide(L)' 'AYKVTVEMKDLPSGIYLYRLEANGFRQTRKMILLK' A
#
# COMPACT_ATOMS: atom_id res chain seq x y z
N ALA A 1 -8.67 -14.61 -7.06
CA ALA A 1 -8.13 -13.26 -6.78
C ALA A 1 -8.33 -12.97 -5.30
N TYR A 2 -7.27 -12.59 -4.56
CA TYR A 2 -7.36 -12.27 -3.13
C TYR A 2 -7.43 -10.75 -2.95
N LYS A 3 -8.34 -10.26 -2.11
CA LYS A 3 -8.57 -8.83 -1.89
C LYS A 3 -8.29 -8.50 -0.42
N VAL A 4 -7.39 -7.55 -0.18
CA VAL A 4 -7.08 -7.03 1.15
C VAL A 4 -7.57 -5.59 1.22
N THR A 5 -8.39 -5.28 2.20
CA THR A 5 -8.81 -3.91 2.50
C THR A 5 -7.87 -3.35 3.57
N VAL A 6 -7.23 -2.21 3.28
CA VAL A 6 -6.40 -1.50 4.25
C VAL A 6 -7.09 -0.17 4.56
N GLU A 7 -7.38 0.07 5.83
CA GLU A 7 -7.97 1.32 6.29
C GLU A 7 -6.86 2.33 6.58
N MET A 8 -6.82 3.42 5.81
CA MET A 8 -5.81 4.49 5.91
C MET A 8 -6.44 5.82 6.31
N LYS A 9 -7.49 5.79 7.13
CA LYS A 9 -8.36 6.93 7.43
C LYS A 9 -7.64 8.09 8.12
N ASP A 10 -6.61 7.79 8.90
CA ASP A 10 -5.86 8.78 9.69
C ASP A 10 -4.55 9.24 9.01
N LEU A 11 -4.30 8.81 7.77
CA LEU A 11 -3.11 9.18 7.02
C LEU A 11 -3.35 10.47 6.21
N PRO A 12 -2.46 11.47 6.29
CA PRO A 12 -2.58 12.68 5.50
C PRO A 12 -2.45 12.39 3.99
N SER A 13 -3.03 13.25 3.15
CA SER A 13 -2.82 13.17 1.70
C SER A 13 -1.33 13.22 1.39
N GLY A 14 -0.86 12.33 0.53
CA GLY A 14 0.57 12.20 0.27
C GLY A 14 0.95 10.99 -0.55
N ILE A 15 2.24 10.84 -0.78
CA ILE A 15 2.82 9.70 -1.49
C ILE A 15 3.25 8.67 -0.45
N TYR A 16 2.72 7.46 -0.56
CA TYR A 16 3.03 6.33 0.29
C TYR A 16 3.72 5.23 -0.50
N LEU A 17 4.84 4.75 0.01
CA LEU A 17 5.55 3.60 -0.53
C LEU A 17 5.20 2.39 0.33
N TYR A 18 4.78 1.29 -0.30
CA TYR A 18 4.50 0.03 0.38
C TYR A 18 5.22 -1.13 -0.31
N ARG A 19 5.55 -2.16 0.47
CA ARG A 19 6.25 -3.35 0.01
C ARG A 19 5.34 -4.57 0.15
N LEU A 20 5.15 -5.30 -0.94
CA LEU A 20 4.51 -6.61 -0.94
C LEU A 20 5.60 -7.67 -0.82
N GLU A 21 5.49 -8.55 0.17
CA GLU A 21 6.42 -9.66 0.38
C GLU A 21 5.67 -10.99 0.52
N ALA A 22 6.14 -12.01 -0.20
CA ALA A 22 5.66 -13.38 -0.06
C ALA A 22 6.72 -14.37 -0.59
N ASN A 23 7.16 -15.34 0.22
CA ASN A 23 8.02 -16.47 -0.20
C ASN A 23 9.13 -16.10 -1.22
N GLY A 24 9.93 -15.08 -0.91
CA GLY A 24 11.04 -14.61 -1.77
C GLY A 24 10.65 -13.56 -2.83
N PHE A 25 9.36 -13.35 -3.09
CA PHE A 25 8.88 -12.22 -3.88
C PHE A 25 8.91 -10.93 -3.06
N ARG A 26 9.52 -9.88 -3.61
CA ARG A 26 9.53 -8.53 -3.05
C ARG A 26 9.18 -7.53 -4.14
N GLN A 27 8.12 -6.76 -3.93
CA GLN A 27 7.73 -5.70 -4.86
C GLN A 27 7.40 -4.41 -4.10
N THR A 28 8.12 -3.34 -4.42
CA THR A 28 7.82 -2.00 -3.91
C THR A 28 6.87 -1.29 -4.86
N ARG A 29 5.83 -0.66 -4.30
CA ARG A 29 4.83 0.09 -5.06
C ARG A 29 4.61 1.45 -4.41
N LYS A 30 4.32 2.43 -5.27
CA LYS A 30 3.96 3.79 -4.88
C LYS A 30 2.44 3.93 -4.95
N MET A 31 1.85 4.46 -3.90
CA MET A 31 0.45 4.83 -3.80
C MET A 31 0.37 6.34 -3.55
N ILE A 32 -0.61 7.00 -4.16
CA ILE A 32 -0.91 8.40 -3.88
C ILE A 32 -2.23 8.39 -3.12
N LEU A 33 -2.21 8.83 -1.87
CA LEU A 33 -3.41 9.03 -1.07
C LEU A 33 -3.90 10.46 -1.31
N LEU A 34 -5.10 10.57 -1.87
CA LEU A 34 -5.84 11.81 -2.04
C LEU A 34 -7.06 11.73 -1.12
N LYS A 35 -7.38 12.82 -0.43
CA LYS A 35 -8.55 12.94 0.42
C LYS A 35 -9.80 13.29 -0.39
#